data_AF-A0A0A1ZFG0-F1
#
_entry.id   AF-A0A0A1ZFG0-F1
#
_cell.length_a   1.000
_cell.length_b   1.000
_cell.length_c   1.000
_cell.angle_alpha   90.00
_cell.angle_beta   90.00
_cell.angle_gamma   90.00
#
_symmetry.space_group_name_H-M   'P 1'
#
loop_
_entity.id
_entity.type
_entity.pdbx_description
1 polymer ?
#
loop_
_entity_poly.entity_id
_entity_poly.type
_entity_poly.pdbx_seq_one_letter_code
_entity_poly.pdbx_strand_id
1 'polypeptide(L)'
;MLLKWTSELILKKLTKVISFALSLIVVFTLFSSPSIAVKTSMTGDYTKDTISVVKTLQTAVDTPKDSPNKDEVRSEALTLITDYISRYRNRGMVNKTQSFTTMQTALNAMAGHYKNFASRPLPDKLKERLTKEFSLAEKMVLRES
;
A
#
# COMPACT_ATOMS: atom_id res chain seq x y z
N MET A 1 -37.36 37.28 32.67
CA MET A 1 -36.01 36.97 33.20
C MET A 1 -35.69 35.47 33.16
N LEU A 2 -36.63 34.59 33.52
CA LEU A 2 -36.46 33.11 33.50
C LEU A 2 -36.25 32.48 32.12
N LEU A 3 -36.81 33.07 31.06
CA LEU A 3 -36.67 32.56 29.68
C LEU A 3 -35.25 32.73 29.11
N LYS A 4 -34.53 33.79 29.52
CA LYS A 4 -33.14 34.03 29.09
C LYS A 4 -32.15 33.10 29.80
N TRP A 5 -32.42 32.72 31.04
CA TRP A 5 -31.54 31.83 31.81
C TRP A 5 -31.60 30.38 31.30
N THR A 6 -32.79 29.93 30.89
CA THR A 6 -32.99 28.58 30.34
C THR A 6 -32.39 28.44 28.93
N SER A 7 -32.48 29.47 28.08
CA SER A 7 -31.85 29.45 26.75
C SER A 7 -30.32 29.39 26.81
N GLU A 8 -29.70 30.11 27.76
CA GLU A 8 -28.25 30.10 27.97
C GLU A 8 -27.74 28.73 28.46
N LEU A 9 -28.52 28.07 29.32
CA LEU A 9 -28.18 26.74 29.83
C LEU A 9 -28.25 25.67 28.71
N ILE A 10 -29.25 25.80 27.84
CA ILE A 10 -29.47 24.92 26.69
C ILE A 10 -28.37 25.14 25.63
N LEU A 11 -28.03 26.40 25.32
CA LEU A 11 -26.96 26.71 24.37
C LEU A 11 -25.62 26.12 24.82
N LYS A 12 -25.24 26.30 26.09
CA LYS A 12 -23.95 25.79 26.62
C LYS A 12 -23.85 24.27 26.60
N LYS A 13 -24.96 23.56 26.84
CA LYS A 13 -25.00 22.08 26.69
C LYS A 13 -24.87 21.68 25.23
N LEU A 14 -25.54 22.39 24.33
CA LEU A 14 -25.48 22.11 22.89
C LEU A 14 -24.07 22.34 22.31
N THR A 15 -23.37 23.40 22.71
CA THR A 15 -22.00 23.67 22.23
C THR A 15 -21.02 22.57 22.67
N LYS A 16 -21.15 22.07 23.90
CA LYS A 16 -20.28 20.98 24.41
C LYS A 16 -20.52 19.67 23.67
N VAL A 17 -21.77 19.33 23.35
CA VAL A 17 -22.10 18.13 22.58
C VAL A 17 -21.57 18.22 21.15
N ILE A 18 -21.69 19.40 20.51
CA ILE A 18 -21.15 19.64 19.18
C ILE A 18 -19.62 19.54 19.18
N SER A 19 -18.93 20.10 20.19
CA SER A 19 -17.47 20.03 20.31
C SER A 19 -16.97 18.59 20.51
N PHE A 20 -17.69 17.79 21.30
CA PHE A 20 -17.39 16.37 21.50
C PHE A 20 -17.62 15.55 20.23
N ALA A 21 -18.70 15.81 19.51
CA ALA A 21 -18.99 15.14 18.23
C ALA A 21 -17.96 15.50 17.14
N LEU A 22 -17.53 16.77 17.06
CA LEU A 22 -16.53 17.21 16.09
C LEU A 22 -15.15 16.62 16.41
N SER A 23 -14.79 16.53 17.70
CA SER A 23 -13.57 15.83 18.15
C SER A 23 -13.57 14.35 17.76
N LEU A 24 -14.72 13.67 17.86
CA LEU A 24 -14.83 12.26 17.50
C LEU A 24 -14.66 12.01 15.99
N ILE A 25 -15.13 12.95 15.16
CA ILE A 25 -15.01 12.88 13.69
C ILE A 25 -13.55 13.07 13.24
N VAL A 26 -12.81 14.01 13.85
CA VAL A 26 -11.39 14.25 13.51
C VAL A 26 -10.53 13.02 13.82
N VAL A 27 -10.79 12.32 14.93
CA VAL A 27 -10.08 11.09 15.28
C VAL A 27 -10.36 9.96 14.28
N PHE A 28 -11.60 9.85 13.79
CA PHE A 28 -11.96 8.81 12.82
C PHE A 28 -11.30 9.02 11.44
N THR A 29 -11.11 10.28 11.02
CA THR A 29 -10.42 10.60 9.76
C THR A 29 -8.91 10.37 9.80
N LEU A 30 -8.28 10.41 10.97
CA LEU A 30 -6.82 10.22 11.11
C LEU A 30 -6.40 8.75 11.20
N PHE A 31 -7.33 7.83 11.51
CA PHE A 31 -7.06 6.39 11.57
C PHE A 31 -7.40 5.63 10.29
N SER A 32 -7.93 6.30 9.27
CA SER A 32 -8.08 5.72 7.93
C SER A 32 -6.74 5.77 7.18
N SER A 33 -5.71 5.13 7.75
CA SER A 33 -4.62 4.66 6.92
C SER A 33 -5.18 3.53 6.06
N PRO A 34 -4.97 3.51 4.74
CA PRO A 34 -5.31 2.34 3.94
C PRO A 34 -4.47 1.17 4.46
N SER A 35 -5.07 0.32 5.30
CA SER A 35 -4.53 -1.00 5.58
C SER A 35 -4.48 -1.73 4.25
N ILE A 36 -3.29 -2.12 3.78
CA ILE A 36 -3.13 -2.96 2.58
C ILE A 36 -3.47 -4.41 2.97
N ALA A 37 -4.61 -4.61 3.65
CA ALA A 37 -5.21 -5.92 3.86
C ALA A 37 -5.92 -6.39 2.57
N VAL A 38 -5.22 -6.34 1.44
CA VAL A 38 -5.60 -7.10 0.24
C VAL A 38 -5.23 -8.55 0.55
N LYS A 39 -6.24 -9.38 0.78
CA LYS A 39 -6.09 -10.83 0.60
C LYS A 39 -5.59 -11.01 -0.83
N THR A 40 -4.36 -11.50 -0.99
CA THR A 40 -3.60 -11.55 -2.25
C THR A 40 -4.15 -12.60 -3.24
N SER A 41 -5.47 -12.58 -3.50
CA SER A 41 -6.06 -13.48 -4.49
C SER A 41 -5.75 -12.97 -5.90
N MET A 42 -4.64 -13.45 -6.44
CA MET A 42 -4.30 -13.29 -7.86
C MET A 42 -5.33 -14.00 -8.73
N THR A 43 -5.84 -13.29 -9.73
CA THR A 43 -6.89 -13.78 -10.64
C THR A 43 -6.38 -14.88 -11.57
N GLY A 44 -5.07 -14.92 -11.82
CA GLY A 44 -4.43 -15.82 -12.79
C GLY A 44 -4.29 -15.23 -14.18
N ASP A 45 -4.90 -14.06 -14.43
CA ASP A 45 -4.66 -13.21 -15.59
C ASP A 45 -3.34 -12.46 -15.37
N TYR A 46 -2.33 -12.80 -16.16
CA TYR A 46 -0.98 -12.29 -15.97
C TYR A 46 -0.91 -10.77 -16.06
N THR A 47 -1.60 -10.17 -17.03
CA THR A 47 -1.58 -8.72 -17.25
C THR A 47 -2.26 -7.99 -16.12
N LYS A 48 -3.48 -8.40 -15.75
CA LYS A 48 -4.22 -7.78 -14.65
C LYS A 48 -3.49 -7.93 -13.32
N ASP A 49 -2.98 -9.12 -13.03
CA ASP A 49 -2.26 -9.38 -11.79
C ASP A 49 -0.95 -8.58 -11.73
N THR A 50 -0.20 -8.46 -12.83
CA THR A 50 1.03 -7.66 -12.89
C THR A 50 0.75 -6.18 -12.60
N ILE A 51 -0.26 -5.60 -13.25
CA ILE A 51 -0.67 -4.20 -13.02
C ILE A 51 -1.10 -4.00 -11.56
N SER A 52 -1.87 -4.93 -11.02
CA SER A 52 -2.31 -4.86 -9.62
C SER A 52 -1.13 -4.91 -8.65
N VAL A 53 -0.21 -5.86 -8.85
CA VAL A 53 0.98 -6.03 -7.98
C VAL A 53 1.88 -4.80 -8.06
N VAL A 54 2.12 -4.26 -9.25
CA VAL A 54 2.88 -3.02 -9.44
C VAL A 54 2.28 -1.88 -8.61
N LYS A 55 0.96 -1.66 -8.71
CA LYS A 55 0.29 -0.58 -7.97
C LYS A 55 0.42 -0.76 -6.45
N THR A 56 0.17 -1.96 -5.94
CA THR A 56 0.28 -2.25 -4.51
C THR A 56 1.70 -2.07 -4.01
N LEU A 57 2.71 -2.58 -4.72
CA LEU A 57 4.11 -2.46 -4.32
C LEU A 57 4.66 -1.04 -4.50
N GLN A 58 4.12 -0.26 -5.43
CA GLN A 58 4.44 1.17 -5.54
C GLN A 58 3.99 1.91 -4.28
N THR A 59 2.80 1.62 -3.76
CA THR A 59 2.34 2.18 -2.47
C THR A 59 3.26 1.76 -1.31
N ALA A 60 3.76 0.52 -1.31
CA ALA A 60 4.75 0.08 -0.32
C ALA A 60 6.09 0.84 -0.44
N VAL A 61 6.56 1.14 -1.66
CA VAL A 61 7.76 1.96 -1.91
C VAL A 61 7.58 3.38 -1.35
N ASP A 62 6.40 3.96 -1.53
CA ASP A 62 6.09 5.34 -1.14
C ASP A 62 5.79 5.49 0.36
N THR A 63 5.77 4.38 1.11
CA THR A 63 5.57 4.41 2.57
C THR A 63 6.66 5.25 3.27
N PRO A 64 6.28 6.21 4.13
CA PRO A 64 7.23 7.04 4.89
C PRO A 64 8.15 6.20 5.80
N LYS A 65 9.38 6.68 6.00
CA LYS A 65 10.41 5.99 6.82
C LYS A 65 9.96 5.82 8.29
N ASP A 66 9.19 6.77 8.78
CA ASP A 66 8.72 6.84 10.17
C ASP A 66 7.29 6.31 10.34
N SER A 67 6.74 5.62 9.33
CA SER A 67 5.38 5.09 9.40
C SER A 67 5.25 4.03 10.51
N PRO A 68 4.19 4.09 11.35
CA PRO A 68 3.98 3.12 12.41
C PRO A 68 3.66 1.70 11.88
N ASN A 69 3.11 1.60 10.67
CA ASN A 69 2.73 0.33 10.03
C ASN A 69 3.82 -0.23 9.09
N LYS A 70 5.07 0.25 9.13
CA LYS A 70 6.13 -0.16 8.20
C LYS A 70 6.42 -1.66 8.18
N ASP A 71 6.29 -2.34 9.32
CA ASP A 71 6.53 -3.78 9.43
C ASP A 71 5.40 -4.61 8.82
N GLU A 72 4.16 -4.13 8.93
CA GLU A 72 3.00 -4.71 8.27
C GLU A 72 3.13 -4.60 6.74
N VAL A 73 3.40 -3.38 6.24
CA VAL A 73 3.65 -3.11 4.81
C VAL A 73 4.77 -4.00 4.26
N ARG A 74 5.85 -4.17 5.03
CA ARG A 74 6.95 -5.09 4.67
C ARG A 74 6.48 -6.53 4.56
N SER A 75 5.74 -7.02 5.55
CA SER A 75 5.24 -8.41 5.59
C SER A 75 4.28 -8.70 4.44
N GLU A 76 3.37 -7.77 4.16
CA GLU A 76 2.42 -7.85 3.04
C GLU A 76 3.14 -7.82 1.70
N ALA A 77 4.13 -6.93 1.53
CA ALA A 77 4.94 -6.88 0.31
C ALA A 77 5.68 -8.20 0.06
N LEU A 78 6.30 -8.78 1.10
CA LEU A 78 6.98 -10.07 0.99
C LEU A 78 6.03 -11.21 0.61
N THR A 79 4.82 -11.22 1.18
CA THR A 79 3.77 -12.18 0.84
C THR A 79 3.37 -12.03 -0.62
N LEU A 80 3.05 -10.80 -1.05
CA LEU A 80 2.64 -10.50 -2.43
C LEU A 80 3.72 -10.85 -3.47
N ILE A 81 4.99 -10.55 -3.16
CA ILE A 81 6.15 -10.95 -3.99
C ILE A 81 6.20 -12.47 -4.15
N THR A 82 6.05 -13.20 -3.04
CA THR A 82 6.13 -14.65 -3.03
C THR A 82 5.00 -15.28 -3.83
N ASP A 83 3.77 -14.78 -3.67
CA ASP A 83 2.60 -15.23 -4.41
C ASP A 83 2.76 -15.01 -5.92
N TYR A 84 3.25 -13.82 -6.32
CA TYR A 84 3.43 -13.45 -7.72
C TYR A 84 4.47 -14.35 -8.39
N ILE A 85 5.64 -14.47 -7.79
CA ILE A 85 6.73 -15.27 -8.33
C ILE A 85 6.31 -16.73 -8.39
N SER A 86 5.69 -17.28 -7.34
CA SER A 86 5.28 -18.68 -7.30
C SER A 86 4.26 -19.01 -8.38
N ARG A 87 3.33 -18.10 -8.67
CA ARG A 87 2.30 -18.27 -9.69
C ARG A 87 2.85 -18.24 -11.12
N TYR A 88 3.75 -17.31 -11.42
CA TYR A 88 4.13 -16.99 -12.80
C TYR A 88 5.49 -17.56 -13.24
N ARG A 89 6.40 -17.88 -12.31
CA ARG A 89 7.76 -18.37 -12.64
C ARG A 89 7.79 -19.65 -13.48
N ASN A 90 6.84 -20.55 -13.26
CA ASN A 90 6.79 -21.84 -13.95
C ASN A 90 5.84 -21.86 -15.16
N ARG A 91 5.27 -20.71 -15.56
CA ARG A 91 4.42 -20.62 -16.74
C ARG A 91 5.26 -20.32 -17.97
N GLY A 92 5.42 -21.31 -18.86
CA GLY A 92 6.36 -21.24 -19.99
C GLY A 92 6.15 -20.08 -20.97
N MET A 93 4.91 -19.58 -21.11
CA MET A 93 4.60 -18.42 -21.95
C MET A 93 4.89 -17.08 -21.25
N VAL A 94 4.86 -17.05 -19.91
CA VAL A 94 5.04 -15.83 -19.11
C VAL A 94 6.50 -15.65 -18.69
N ASN A 95 7.16 -16.73 -18.28
CA ASN A 95 8.49 -16.64 -17.67
C ASN A 95 9.62 -16.22 -18.63
N LYS A 96 9.33 -16.16 -19.94
CA LYS A 96 10.22 -15.67 -21.00
C LYS A 96 9.94 -14.24 -21.41
N THR A 97 8.88 -13.61 -20.90
CA THR A 97 8.52 -12.26 -21.32
C THR A 97 9.45 -11.22 -20.69
N GLN A 98 9.59 -10.08 -21.37
CA GLN A 98 10.42 -9.00 -20.85
C GLN A 98 9.76 -8.36 -19.63
N SER A 99 8.42 -8.26 -19.62
CA SER A 99 7.69 -7.79 -18.44
C SER A 99 7.98 -8.64 -17.20
N PHE A 100 7.99 -9.97 -17.33
CA PHE A 100 8.19 -10.87 -16.20
C PHE A 100 9.61 -10.77 -15.65
N THR A 101 10.61 -10.79 -16.52
CA THR A 101 12.03 -10.71 -16.11
C THR A 101 12.38 -9.36 -15.48
N THR A 102 11.81 -8.27 -16.00
CA THR A 102 11.91 -6.91 -15.43
C THR A 102 11.28 -6.89 -14.04
N MET A 103 10.04 -7.39 -13.92
CA MET A 103 9.35 -7.46 -12.64
C MET A 103 10.11 -8.32 -11.62
N GLN A 104 10.56 -9.51 -12.01
CA GLN A 104 11.31 -10.41 -11.14
C GLN A 104 12.60 -9.76 -10.60
N THR A 105 13.29 -8.96 -11.41
CA THR A 105 14.48 -8.21 -10.98
C THR A 105 14.14 -7.21 -9.87
N ALA A 106 13.06 -6.44 -10.05
CA ALA A 106 12.58 -5.49 -9.05
C ALA A 106 12.15 -6.20 -7.75
N LEU A 107 11.37 -7.28 -7.87
CA LEU A 107 10.87 -8.05 -6.73
C LEU A 107 11.99 -8.70 -5.93
N ASN A 108 13.00 -9.26 -6.60
CA ASN A 108 14.18 -9.84 -5.95
C ASN A 108 14.97 -8.78 -5.19
N ALA A 109 15.13 -7.58 -5.76
CA ALA A 109 15.80 -6.47 -5.10
C ALA A 109 15.06 -6.01 -3.85
N MET A 110 13.73 -5.83 -3.93
CA MET A 110 12.89 -5.43 -2.80
C MET A 110 12.89 -6.51 -1.70
N ALA A 111 12.65 -7.77 -2.05
CA ALA A 111 12.63 -8.88 -1.10
C ALA A 111 14.01 -9.09 -0.44
N GLY A 112 15.10 -8.93 -1.20
CA GLY A 112 16.46 -9.01 -0.69
C GLY A 112 16.72 -7.96 0.39
N HIS A 113 16.31 -6.71 0.17
CA HIS A 113 16.42 -5.66 1.18
C HIS A 113 15.63 -6.00 2.44
N TYR A 114 14.35 -6.35 2.30
CA TYR A 114 13.49 -6.64 3.45
C TYR A 114 13.91 -7.86 4.27
N LYS A 115 14.57 -8.85 3.65
CA LYS A 115 15.12 -10.03 4.35
C LYS A 115 16.42 -9.71 5.09
N ASN A 116 17.30 -8.92 4.49
CA ASN A 116 18.62 -8.62 5.06
C ASN A 116 18.59 -7.49 6.09
N PHE A 117 17.62 -6.58 5.97
CA PHE A 117 17.51 -5.39 6.81
C PHE A 117 16.11 -5.29 7.42
N ALA A 118 15.76 -6.29 8.24
CA ALA A 118 14.50 -6.28 9.00
C ALA A 118 14.37 -4.94 9.75
N SER A 119 13.23 -4.27 9.61
CA SER A 119 12.88 -2.94 10.17
C SER A 119 13.53 -1.70 9.54
N ARG A 120 14.47 -1.82 8.58
CA ARG A 120 15.03 -0.64 7.90
C ARG A 120 14.17 -0.21 6.71
N PRO A 121 13.92 1.09 6.52
CA PRO A 121 13.23 1.57 5.32
C PRO A 121 14.04 1.27 4.06
N LEU A 122 13.35 1.23 2.91
CA LEU A 122 14.01 1.12 1.61
C LEU A 122 14.91 2.36 1.38
N PRO A 123 16.19 2.19 1.01
CA PRO A 123 17.08 3.29 0.67
C PRO A 123 16.57 4.06 -0.54
N ASP A 124 16.82 5.37 -0.59
CA ASP A 124 16.23 6.25 -1.61
C ASP A 124 16.63 5.83 -3.05
N LYS A 125 17.89 5.43 -3.26
CA LYS A 125 18.36 4.85 -4.54
C LYS A 125 17.62 3.57 -4.93
N LEU A 126 17.27 2.73 -3.95
CA LEU A 126 16.51 1.51 -4.20
C LEU A 126 15.07 1.85 -4.56
N LYS A 127 14.44 2.82 -3.86
CA LYS A 127 13.09 3.29 -4.17
C LYS A 127 13.00 3.81 -5.61
N GLU A 128 13.92 4.69 -6.01
CA GLU A 128 13.96 5.23 -7.37
C GLU A 128 14.06 4.13 -8.44
N ARG A 129 14.96 3.16 -8.23
CA ARG A 129 15.09 2.01 -9.12
C ARG A 129 13.80 1.19 -9.18
N LEU A 130 13.21 0.86 -8.03
CA LEU A 130 11.96 0.07 -7.97
C LEU A 130 10.83 0.77 -8.72
N THR A 131 10.63 2.07 -8.49
CA THR A 131 9.61 2.87 -9.20
C THR A 131 9.80 2.82 -10.72
N LYS A 132 11.06 2.93 -11.18
CA LYS A 132 11.38 2.84 -12.62
C LYS A 132 11.07 1.44 -13.18
N GLU A 133 11.52 0.38 -12.52
CA GLU A 133 11.33 -0.99 -12.97
C GLU A 133 9.85 -1.40 -12.94
N PHE A 134 9.10 -0.98 -11.93
CA PHE A 134 7.66 -1.22 -11.84
C PHE A 134 6.89 -0.53 -12.98
N SER A 135 7.19 0.75 -13.25
CA SER A 135 6.59 1.46 -14.39
C SER A 135 6.96 0.82 -15.73
N LEU A 136 8.20 0.32 -15.85
CA LEU A 136 8.66 -0.35 -17.06
C LEU A 136 7.94 -1.69 -17.26
N ALA A 137 7.82 -2.51 -16.20
CA ALA A 137 7.13 -3.78 -16.23
C ALA A 137 5.65 -3.61 -16.59
N GLU A 138 4.97 -2.60 -16.01
CA GLU A 138 3.57 -2.26 -16.34
C GLU A 138 3.40 -1.91 -17.82
N LYS A 139 4.30 -1.09 -18.39
CA LYS A 139 4.26 -0.75 -19.82
C LYS A 139 4.52 -1.96 -20.71
N MET A 140 5.47 -2.80 -20.33
CA MET A 140 5.84 -3.99 -21.10
C MET A 140 4.70 -5.01 -21.11
N VAL A 141 4.06 -5.27 -19.97
CA VAL A 141 2.99 -6.27 -19.89
C VAL A 141 1.77 -5.88 -20.73
N LEU A 142 1.44 -4.58 -20.78
CA LEU A 142 0.38 -4.04 -21.64
C LEU A 142 0.68 -4.15 -23.14
N ARG A 143 1.96 -4.24 -23.52
CA ARG A 143 2.38 -4.43 -24.91
C ARG A 143 2.41 -5.90 -25.32
N GLU A 144 2.62 -6.79 -24.35
CA GLU A 144 2.74 -8.24 -24.54
C GLU A 144 1.38 -8.96 -24.46
N SER A 145 0.34 -8.26 -23.95
CA SER A 145 -1.02 -8.75 -23.76
C SER A 145 -1.87 -8.73 -25.02
#